data_AF-A0AAV9BCP7-F1
#
_entry.id   AF-A0AAV9BCP7-F1
#
_cell.length_a   1.000
_cell.length_b   1.000
_cell.length_c   1.000
_cell.angle_alpha   90.00
_cell.angle_beta   90.00
_cell.angle_gamma   90.00
#
_symmetry.space_group_name_H-M   'P 1'
#
loop_
_entity.id
_entity.type
_entity.pdbx_description
1 polymer ?
#
loop_
_entity_poly.entity_id
_entity_poly.type
_entity_poly.pdbx_seq_one_letter_code
_entity_poly.pdbx_strand_id
1 'polypeptide(L)'
;MKQLLRQLFLPINYDQILFQQYQNCHQRNRAVRDYTEEFHRLSSHNDIVETEAQRVARYIGGLKPMIYDLVSLHLIWTLSDAVKMAECTKILHSR
;
A
#
# COMPACT_ATOMS: atom_id res chain seq x y z
N MET A 1 -4.97 -3.12 -29.73
CA MET A 1 -3.55 -3.46 -29.47
C MET A 1 -3.25 -3.81 -28.01
N LYS A 2 -3.53 -2.95 -27.00
CA LYS A 2 -3.23 -3.26 -25.58
C LYS A 2 -3.83 -4.58 -25.06
N GLN A 3 -5.10 -4.88 -25.36
CA GLN A 3 -5.74 -6.15 -24.96
C GLN A 3 -5.07 -7.38 -25.60
N LEU A 4 -4.76 -7.31 -26.89
CA LEU A 4 -4.06 -8.40 -27.60
C LEU A 4 -2.67 -8.65 -26.99
N LEU A 5 -1.92 -7.60 -26.66
CA LEU A 5 -0.62 -7.73 -25.98
C LEU A 5 -0.77 -8.32 -24.57
N ARG A 6 -1.79 -7.91 -23.80
CA ARG A 6 -2.07 -8.53 -22.50
C ARG A 6 -2.35 -10.03 -22.65
N GLN A 7 -3.15 -10.43 -23.62
CA GLN A 7 -3.48 -11.85 -23.86
C GLN A 7 -2.28 -12.70 -24.29
N LEU A 8 -1.31 -12.11 -25.01
CA LEU A 8 -0.14 -12.82 -25.52
C LEU A 8 1.01 -12.91 -24.52
N PHE A 9 1.15 -11.92 -23.62
CA PHE A 9 2.34 -11.77 -22.77
C PHE A 9 2.06 -11.88 -21.27
N LEU A 10 0.81 -11.81 -20.83
CA LEU A 10 0.47 -11.95 -19.41
C LEU A 10 -0.09 -13.35 -19.12
N PRO A 11 0.24 -13.92 -17.95
CA PRO A 11 -0.42 -15.11 -17.47
C PRO A 11 -1.94 -14.93 -17.41
N ILE A 12 -2.69 -16.00 -17.64
CA ILE A 12 -4.16 -16.00 -17.58
C ILE A 12 -4.67 -15.53 -16.20
N ASN A 13 -3.89 -15.81 -15.14
CA ASN A 13 -4.17 -15.42 -13.76
C ASN A 13 -3.45 -14.13 -13.33
N TYR A 14 -3.00 -13.28 -14.26
CA TYR A 14 -2.22 -12.07 -13.94
C TYR A 14 -2.96 -11.14 -12.97
N ASP A 15 -4.26 -10.91 -13.18
CA ASP A 15 -5.06 -10.05 -12.30
C ASP A 15 -5.16 -10.64 -10.88
N GLN A 16 -5.27 -11.97 -10.75
CA GLN A 16 -5.24 -12.66 -9.46
C GLN A 16 -3.88 -12.51 -8.77
N ILE A 17 -2.79 -12.61 -9.53
CA ILE A 17 -1.43 -12.42 -9.01
C ILE A 17 -1.26 -10.99 -8.50
N LEU A 18 -1.69 -9.99 -9.27
CA LEU A 18 -1.63 -8.58 -8.86
C LEU A 18 -2.49 -8.31 -7.63
N PHE A 19 -3.69 -8.87 -7.57
CA PHE A 19 -4.59 -8.73 -6.43
C PHE A 19 -3.96 -9.34 -5.18
N GLN A 20 -3.40 -10.55 -5.30
CA GLN A 20 -2.71 -11.22 -4.21
C GLN A 20 -1.47 -10.45 -3.75
N GLN A 21 -0.70 -9.84 -4.66
CA GLN A 21 0.41 -8.98 -4.29
C GLN A 21 -0.06 -7.75 -3.50
N TYR A 22 -1.14 -7.11 -3.94
CA TYR A 22 -1.70 -5.94 -3.26
C TYR A 22 -2.27 -6.29 -1.90
N GLN A 23 -3.02 -7.39 -1.79
CA GLN A 23 -3.55 -7.88 -0.51
C GLN A 23 -2.43 -8.25 0.48
N ASN A 24 -1.29 -8.74 -0.02
CA ASN A 24 -0.14 -9.11 0.81
C ASN A 24 0.91 -7.99 0.91
N CYS A 25 0.59 -6.76 0.50
CA CYS A 25 1.51 -5.64 0.56
C CYS A 25 1.69 -5.14 2.00
N HIS A 26 2.83 -5.46 2.60
CA HIS A 26 3.17 -5.08 3.97
C HIS A 26 4.57 -4.47 4.04
N GLN A 27 4.79 -3.57 5.00
CA GLN A 27 6.04 -2.86 5.19
C GLN A 27 7.18 -3.80 5.54
N ARG A 28 6.99 -4.74 6.48
CA ARG A 28 7.95 -5.74 7.02
C ARG A 28 9.42 -5.50 6.66
N ASN A 29 10.34 -5.27 7.58
CA ASN A 29 11.75 -4.95 7.34
C ASN A 29 12.09 -3.75 6.40
N ARG A 30 11.28 -3.37 5.41
CA ARG A 30 11.54 -2.24 4.51
C ARG A 30 11.32 -0.88 5.16
N ALA A 31 11.89 0.17 4.56
CA ALA A 31 11.58 1.54 4.94
C ALA A 31 10.13 1.88 4.55
N VAL A 32 9.50 2.79 5.29
CA VAL A 32 8.14 3.29 4.96
C VAL A 32 8.06 3.82 3.52
N ARG A 33 9.13 4.43 3.01
CA ARG A 33 9.19 4.93 1.63
C ARG A 33 9.06 3.80 0.62
N ASP A 34 9.90 2.77 0.71
CA ASP A 34 9.86 1.62 -0.21
C ASP A 34 8.51 0.88 -0.14
N TYR A 35 7.92 0.81 1.05
CA TYR A 35 6.57 0.28 1.23
C TYR A 35 5.51 1.13 0.52
N THR A 36 5.58 2.45 0.68
CA THR A 36 4.63 3.40 0.09
C THR A 36 4.71 3.42 -1.43
N GLU A 37 5.92 3.41 -1.99
CA GLU A 37 6.14 3.30 -3.44
C GLU A 37 5.53 2.00 -4.00
N GLU A 38 5.76 0.87 -3.33
CA GLU A 38 5.18 -0.42 -3.73
C GLU A 38 3.65 -0.45 -3.60
N PHE A 39 3.10 0.14 -2.53
CA PHE A 39 1.67 0.27 -2.32
C PHE A 39 1.00 1.06 -3.46
N HIS A 40 1.56 2.22 -3.84
CA HIS A 40 1.05 3.02 -4.96
C HIS A 40 1.18 2.30 -6.30
N ARG A 41 2.30 1.59 -6.52
CA ARG A 41 2.49 0.78 -7.72
C ARG A 41 1.40 -0.29 -7.83
N LEU A 42 1.19 -1.08 -6.78
CA LEU A 42 0.18 -2.14 -6.77
C LEU A 42 -1.26 -1.59 -6.84
N SER A 43 -1.55 -0.47 -6.18
CA SER A 43 -2.87 0.18 -6.22
C SER A 43 -3.21 0.71 -7.62
N SER A 44 -2.23 1.22 -8.37
CA SER A 44 -2.44 1.73 -9.74
C SER A 44 -2.49 0.65 -10.81
N HIS A 45 -1.84 -0.50 -10.57
CA HIS A 45 -1.81 -1.61 -11.52
C HIS A 45 -2.97 -2.59 -11.35
N ASN A 46 -3.59 -2.60 -10.18
CA ASN A 46 -4.82 -3.34 -9.95
C ASN A 46 -6.02 -2.52 -10.44
N ASP A 47 -6.86 -3.11 -11.30
CA ASP A 47 -8.15 -2.54 -11.70
C ASP A 47 -9.21 -2.73 -10.58
N ILE A 48 -8.89 -2.36 -9.33
CA ILE A 48 -9.79 -2.43 -8.18
C ILE A 48 -10.37 -1.04 -7.90
N VAL A 49 -11.68 -0.97 -7.71
CA VAL A 49 -12.37 0.25 -7.24
C VAL A 49 -12.45 0.22 -5.72
N GLU A 50 -11.84 1.20 -5.06
CA GLU A 50 -11.80 1.30 -3.60
C GLU A 50 -12.23 2.67 -3.13
N THR A 51 -12.90 2.71 -1.97
CA THR A 51 -13.12 3.97 -1.26
C THR A 51 -11.83 4.44 -0.61
N GLU A 52 -11.75 5.75 -0.32
CA GLU A 52 -10.56 6.28 0.37
C GLU A 52 -10.35 5.63 1.73
N ALA A 53 -11.44 5.35 2.46
CA ALA A 53 -11.39 4.65 3.75
C ALA A 53 -10.79 3.24 3.61
N GLN A 54 -11.15 2.47 2.58
CA GLN A 54 -10.58 1.16 2.31
C GLN A 54 -9.09 1.25 1.99
N ARG A 55 -8.70 2.23 1.17
CA ARG A 55 -7.31 2.46 0.79
C ARG A 55 -6.43 2.86 1.97
N VAL A 56 -6.93 3.76 2.82
CA VAL A 56 -6.29 4.18 4.08
C VAL A 56 -6.14 2.99 5.03
N ALA A 57 -7.22 2.24 5.25
CA ALA A 57 -7.19 1.07 6.14
C ALA A 57 -6.17 0.03 5.69
N ARG A 58 -6.07 -0.25 4.39
CA ARG A 58 -5.05 -1.17 3.86
C ARG A 58 -3.64 -0.64 4.05
N TYR A 59 -3.41 0.64 3.75
CA TYR A 59 -2.09 1.24 3.94
C TYR A 59 -1.65 1.16 5.41
N ILE A 60 -2.52 1.57 6.34
CA ILE A 60 -2.22 1.54 7.77
C ILE A 60 -1.99 0.10 8.23
N GLY A 61 -2.88 -0.83 7.88
CA GLY A 61 -2.76 -2.25 8.25
C GLY A 61 -1.51 -2.96 7.69
N GLY A 62 -0.93 -2.43 6.60
CA GLY A 62 0.32 -2.92 6.06
C GLY A 62 1.57 -2.40 6.78
N LEU A 63 1.48 -1.38 7.64
CA LEU A 63 2.62 -0.84 8.37
C LEU A 63 3.15 -1.84 9.41
N LYS A 64 4.43 -1.68 9.79
CA LYS A 64 5.00 -2.45 10.90
C LYS A 64 4.26 -2.11 12.20
N PRO A 65 4.10 -3.06 13.15
CA PRO A 65 3.32 -2.87 14.38
C PRO A 65 3.62 -1.56 15.12
N MET A 66 4.90 -1.26 15.33
CA MET A 66 5.33 -0.03 16.02
C MET A 66 4.85 1.27 15.35
N ILE A 67 4.81 1.30 14.01
CA ILE A 67 4.33 2.47 13.26
C ILE A 67 2.81 2.45 13.20
N TYR A 68 2.20 1.28 13.00
CA TYR A 68 0.77 1.07 13.03
C TYR A 68 0.15 1.62 14.32
N ASP A 69 0.71 1.28 15.48
CA ASP A 69 0.18 1.71 16.78
C ASP A 69 0.16 3.24 16.88
N LEU A 70 1.25 3.92 16.49
CA LEU A 70 1.34 5.38 16.52
C LEU A 70 0.40 6.07 15.52
N VAL A 71 0.31 5.53 14.31
CA VAL A 71 -0.54 6.06 13.24
C VAL A 71 -2.03 5.89 13.61
N SER A 72 -2.39 4.76 14.24
CA SER A 72 -3.76 4.43 14.63
C SER A 72 -4.30 5.27 15.79
N LEU A 73 -3.43 5.96 16.55
CA LEU A 73 -3.86 6.93 17.57
C LEU A 73 -4.42 8.23 16.97
N HIS A 74 -4.24 8.45 15.66
CA HIS A 74 -4.66 9.67 14.98
C HIS A 74 -5.88 9.42 14.10
N LEU A 75 -6.74 10.43 13.96
CA LEU A 75 -7.85 10.39 13.01
C LEU A 75 -7.33 10.66 11.60
N ILE A 76 -7.19 9.59 10.81
CA ILE A 76 -6.66 9.64 9.45
C ILE A 76 -7.76 9.37 8.43
N TRP A 77 -7.99 10.34 7.55
CA TRP A 77 -9.06 10.30 6.55
C TRP A 77 -8.55 10.14 5.12
N THR A 78 -7.28 10.49 4.87
CA THR A 78 -6.67 10.47 3.54
C THR A 78 -5.40 9.65 3.54
N LEU A 79 -5.09 9.05 2.39
CA LEU A 79 -3.84 8.30 2.20
C LEU A 79 -2.62 9.20 2.40
N SER A 80 -2.70 10.46 1.95
CA SER A 80 -1.64 11.45 2.12
C SER A 80 -1.31 11.70 3.61
N ASP A 81 -2.33 11.74 4.47
CA ASP A 81 -2.12 11.93 5.91
C ASP A 81 -1.51 10.68 6.54
N ALA A 82 -1.96 9.50 6.12
CA ALA A 82 -1.40 8.22 6.56
C ALA A 82 0.10 8.12 6.24
N VAL A 83 0.49 8.47 5.00
CA VAL A 83 1.88 8.46 4.54
C VAL A 83 2.73 9.45 5.33
N LYS A 84 2.27 10.70 5.46
CA LYS A 84 3.00 11.74 6.21
C LYS A 84 3.22 11.31 7.67
N MET A 85 2.20 10.77 8.32
CA MET A 85 2.31 10.31 9.70
C MET A 85 3.30 9.14 9.81
N ALA A 86 3.15 8.13 8.95
CA ALA A 86 4.04 6.97 8.92
C ALA A 86 5.51 7.36 8.70
N GLU A 87 5.78 8.38 7.88
CA GLU A 87 7.14 8.92 7.68
C GLU A 87 7.64 9.69 8.91
N CYS A 88 6.80 10.52 9.54
CA CYS A 88 7.14 11.29 10.73
C CYS A 88 7.44 10.41 11.96
N THR A 89 6.77 9.25 12.12
CA THR A 89 7.01 8.34 13.26
C THR A 89 8.47 7.88 13.39
N LYS A 90 9.21 7.82 12.27
CA LYS A 90 10.65 7.47 12.28
C LYS A 90 11.50 8.48 13.05
N ILE A 91 11.09 9.74 13.03
CA ILE A 91 11.85 10.87 13.61
C ILE A 91 11.73 10.84 15.15
N LEU A 92 10.61 10.38 15.69
CA LEU A 92 10.33 10.39 17.12
C LEU A 92 11.07 9.32 17.93
N HIS A 93 11.53 8.23 17.29
CA HIS A 93 12.27 7.13 17.94
C HIS A 93 13.77 7.13 17.65
N SER A 94 14.28 8.18 16.99
CA SER A 94 15.71 8.38 16.73
C SER A 94 16.35 9.37 17.72
N ARG A 95 15.73 9.60 18.89
CA ARG A 95 16.19 10.50 19.96
C ARG A 95 16.34 9.75 21.26
#